data_AF-A0A1F2WA02-F1
#
_entry.id   AF-A0A1F2WA02-F1
#
_cell.length_a   1.000
_cell.length_b   1.000
_cell.length_c   1.000
_cell.angle_alpha   90.00
_cell.angle_beta   90.00
_cell.angle_gamma   90.00
#
_symmetry.space_group_name_H-M   'P 1'
#
loop_
_entity.id
_entity.type
_entity.pdbx_description
1 polymer ?
#
loop_
_entity_poly.entity_id
_entity_poly.type
_entity_poly.pdbx_seq_one_letter_code
_entity_poly.pdbx_strand_id
1 'polypeptide(L)'
;MIVVVLAAIVGGGIFAYQYWWVPKEKIEAPVETKLTIDNLKNAEYYFLSYDRRIQLTNGQYEDWPSRITAGIYNDKIAFGDLNNDGKEDAVVIVTINGGGSGDFRELAIMGNQDGNPTYLTSKELGDRVIINSVSIQLGIITINMITHGPNDAMCCPTKEELVRYKLSGNQLLEMTVDETADWQTYRNDEYGFEIKYPLNWDYTIFDPVSNQTIFAPQDIIEKIRNKEQLDSMNSLVVDFIIYDKTLIDKGVLPYSGQSTDYTKVSSSEIDIAGVKGTYYVSEYLQDKYSYKQGDKTIVVNIPLKNGYLSMLLEDYQYLSIFNQMLSSFEFIETGLTPQQVVLEFYQCYLHALNQQKSAEECRNYLERNYNQETLEFRNVNVIVWAQDLPPEDNLYVGEELINGNTASVIVSFPPIWPNHKLKVTLDSINNEWKITKIEDISEGSF
;
A
#
# COMPACT_ATOMS: atom_id res chain seq x y z
N MET A 1 -26.56 8.22 69.80
CA MET A 1 -25.53 7.55 68.97
C MET A 1 -25.20 6.24 69.65
N ILE A 2 -25.36 5.09 68.96
CA ILE A 2 -25.09 3.67 69.35
C ILE A 2 -26.17 2.69 68.79
N VAL A 3 -27.17 3.14 68.02
CA VAL A 3 -28.16 2.23 67.39
C VAL A 3 -28.06 2.15 65.86
N VAL A 4 -27.26 3.01 65.19
CA VAL A 4 -27.17 3.03 63.71
C VAL A 4 -25.99 2.22 63.15
N VAL A 5 -25.04 1.76 63.98
CA VAL A 5 -23.85 1.03 63.50
C VAL A 5 -24.04 -0.49 63.43
N LEU A 6 -25.05 -1.06 64.09
CA LEU A 6 -25.27 -2.52 64.10
C LEU A 6 -26.12 -3.06 62.93
N ALA A 7 -26.87 -2.22 62.22
CA ALA A 7 -27.64 -2.65 61.05
C ALA A 7 -26.78 -2.80 59.77
N ALA A 8 -25.64 -2.11 59.68
CA ALA A 8 -24.76 -2.19 58.52
C ALA A 8 -23.89 -3.46 58.47
N ILE A 9 -23.65 -4.11 59.62
CA ILE A 9 -22.77 -5.29 59.70
C ILE A 9 -23.53 -6.59 59.37
N VAL A 10 -24.84 -6.65 59.61
CA VAL A 10 -25.65 -7.85 59.27
C VAL A 10 -26.10 -7.82 57.80
N GLY A 11 -26.38 -6.64 57.23
CA GLY A 11 -26.75 -6.49 55.82
C GLY A 11 -25.61 -6.76 54.84
N GLY A 12 -24.37 -6.37 55.17
CA GLY A 12 -23.19 -6.61 54.33
C GLY A 12 -22.72 -8.06 54.31
N GLY A 13 -22.97 -8.83 55.38
CA GLY A 13 -22.57 -10.23 55.48
C GLY A 13 -23.46 -11.20 54.71
N ILE A 14 -24.74 -10.88 54.53
CA ILE A 14 -25.69 -11.75 53.81
C ILE A 14 -25.51 -11.63 52.28
N PHE A 15 -25.21 -10.44 51.76
CA PHE A 15 -24.96 -10.26 50.33
C PHE A 15 -23.59 -10.80 49.86
N ALA A 16 -22.58 -10.85 50.74
CA ALA A 16 -21.29 -11.48 50.41
C ALA A 16 -21.37 -13.01 50.34
N TYR A 17 -22.28 -13.64 51.10
CA TYR A 17 -22.40 -15.11 51.12
C TYR A 17 -23.14 -15.68 49.89
N GLN A 18 -24.09 -14.92 49.31
CA GLN A 18 -24.75 -15.33 48.05
C GLN A 18 -23.86 -15.16 46.80
N TYR A 19 -22.81 -14.34 46.86
CA TYR A 19 -21.88 -14.14 45.73
C TYR A 19 -20.74 -15.18 45.66
N TRP A 20 -20.49 -15.93 46.74
CA TRP A 20 -19.42 -16.94 46.80
C TRP A 20 -19.88 -18.38 46.59
N TRP A 21 -21.18 -18.60 46.33
CA TRP A 21 -21.75 -19.93 46.11
C TRP A 21 -22.59 -20.05 44.83
N VAL A 22 -22.30 -19.22 43.83
CA VAL A 22 -22.70 -19.51 42.45
C VAL A 22 -21.58 -20.37 41.85
N PRO A 23 -21.80 -21.65 41.54
CA PRO A 23 -20.82 -22.41 40.79
C PRO A 23 -20.54 -21.66 39.49
N LYS A 24 -19.27 -21.31 39.25
CA LYS A 24 -18.83 -20.76 37.97
C LYS A 24 -19.07 -21.84 36.93
N GLU A 25 -20.23 -21.80 36.31
CA GLU A 25 -20.49 -22.57 35.10
C GLU A 25 -19.41 -22.16 34.11
N LYS A 26 -18.61 -23.14 33.69
CA LYS A 26 -17.56 -22.94 32.70
C LYS A 26 -18.30 -22.60 31.40
N ILE A 27 -18.39 -21.32 31.06
CA ILE A 27 -18.86 -20.91 29.73
C ILE A 27 -17.72 -21.31 28.79
N GLU A 28 -17.80 -22.52 28.26
CA GLU A 28 -16.97 -22.91 27.12
C GLU A 28 -17.37 -22.00 25.97
N ALA A 29 -16.41 -21.22 25.45
CA ALA A 29 -16.63 -20.41 24.27
C ALA A 29 -17.17 -21.32 23.15
N PRO A 30 -18.14 -20.86 22.33
CA PRO A 30 -18.64 -21.68 21.24
C PRO A 30 -17.46 -22.12 20.37
N VAL A 31 -17.31 -23.42 20.18
CA VAL A 31 -16.28 -23.98 19.31
C VAL A 31 -16.61 -23.53 17.90
N GLU A 32 -15.83 -22.58 17.39
CA GLU A 32 -15.99 -22.08 16.03
C GLU A 32 -15.62 -23.19 15.05
N THR A 33 -16.64 -23.79 14.43
CA THR A 33 -16.48 -24.83 13.41
C THR A 33 -16.12 -24.18 12.08
N LYS A 34 -14.86 -24.36 11.67
CA LYS A 34 -14.30 -23.83 10.42
C LYS A 34 -14.59 -24.76 9.24
N LEU A 35 -14.74 -24.18 8.05
CA LEU A 35 -14.68 -24.95 6.82
C LEU A 35 -13.30 -25.60 6.65
N THR A 36 -13.29 -26.82 6.15
CA THR A 36 -12.05 -27.52 5.80
C THR A 36 -11.99 -27.80 4.30
N ILE A 37 -10.76 -27.97 3.79
CA ILE A 37 -10.54 -28.40 2.39
C ILE A 37 -11.27 -29.72 2.11
N ASP A 38 -11.30 -30.65 3.07
CA ASP A 38 -11.99 -31.94 2.91
C ASP A 38 -13.50 -31.76 2.78
N ASN A 39 -14.10 -30.82 3.53
CA ASN A 39 -15.51 -30.49 3.35
C ASN A 39 -15.76 -29.90 1.96
N LEU A 40 -14.92 -28.98 1.50
CA LEU A 40 -15.03 -28.37 0.16
C LEU A 40 -14.85 -29.39 -0.97
N LYS A 41 -13.95 -30.36 -0.81
CA LYS A 41 -13.74 -31.47 -1.75
C LYS A 41 -14.95 -32.42 -1.83
N ASN A 42 -15.83 -32.41 -0.83
CA ASN A 42 -17.02 -33.25 -0.78
C ASN A 42 -18.31 -32.41 -0.72
N ALA A 43 -18.28 -31.19 -1.25
CA ALA A 43 -19.44 -30.29 -1.31
C ALA A 43 -20.18 -30.36 -2.65
N GLU A 44 -21.42 -29.87 -2.66
CA GLU A 44 -22.16 -29.59 -3.89
C GLU A 44 -21.83 -28.18 -4.39
N TYR A 45 -21.54 -28.07 -5.69
CA TYR A 45 -21.31 -26.80 -6.38
C TYR A 45 -22.34 -26.63 -7.49
N TYR A 46 -22.68 -25.38 -7.78
CA TYR A 46 -23.47 -25.03 -8.96
C TYR A 46 -22.54 -24.43 -10.03
N PHE A 47 -22.49 -25.09 -11.18
CA PHE A 47 -21.69 -24.72 -12.34
C PHE A 47 -22.55 -23.94 -13.33
N LEU A 48 -22.21 -22.66 -13.52
CA LEU A 48 -22.95 -21.72 -14.36
C LEU A 48 -22.92 -22.12 -15.83
N SER A 49 -21.75 -22.54 -16.33
CA SER A 49 -21.53 -22.85 -17.75
C SER A 49 -22.48 -23.93 -18.29
N TYR A 50 -23.02 -24.78 -17.40
CA TYR A 50 -23.91 -25.89 -17.73
C TYR A 50 -25.23 -25.87 -16.95
N ASP A 51 -25.50 -24.83 -16.17
CA ASP A 51 -26.69 -24.71 -15.31
C ASP A 51 -26.94 -26.00 -14.49
N ARG A 52 -25.92 -26.48 -13.77
CA ARG A 52 -25.96 -27.80 -13.12
C ARG A 52 -25.38 -27.78 -11.72
N ARG A 53 -26.11 -28.40 -10.78
CA ARG A 53 -25.60 -28.78 -9.45
C ARG A 53 -24.89 -30.12 -9.51
N ILE A 54 -23.68 -30.16 -8.98
CA ILE A 54 -22.84 -31.36 -8.97
C ILE A 54 -22.25 -31.54 -7.57
N GLN A 55 -22.53 -32.70 -6.99
CA GLN A 55 -21.89 -33.17 -5.76
C GLN A 55 -20.50 -33.72 -6.09
N LEU A 56 -19.45 -33.09 -5.55
CA LEU A 56 -18.09 -33.60 -5.69
C LEU A 56 -17.82 -34.72 -4.69
N THR A 57 -16.89 -35.61 -5.05
CA THR A 57 -16.31 -36.61 -4.16
C THR A 57 -14.79 -36.50 -4.27
N ASN A 58 -14.11 -36.23 -3.15
CA ASN A 58 -12.65 -35.98 -3.13
C ASN A 58 -12.18 -34.92 -4.15
N GLY A 59 -13.01 -33.91 -4.39
CA GLY A 59 -12.72 -32.74 -5.22
C GLY A 59 -13.01 -32.95 -6.71
N GLN A 60 -13.60 -34.08 -7.10
CA GLN A 60 -13.84 -34.42 -8.51
C GLN A 60 -15.22 -35.03 -8.73
N TYR A 61 -15.67 -35.00 -9.98
CA TYR A 61 -16.88 -35.62 -10.50
C TYR A 61 -16.65 -36.06 -11.95
N GLU A 62 -17.15 -37.25 -12.28
CA GLU A 62 -17.07 -37.80 -13.64
C GLU A 62 -18.34 -38.58 -13.97
N ASP A 63 -18.93 -38.27 -15.13
CA ASP A 63 -20.09 -38.93 -15.70
C ASP A 63 -19.78 -39.35 -17.13
N TRP A 64 -19.26 -40.58 -17.28
CA TRP A 64 -18.85 -41.15 -18.56
C TRP A 64 -19.95 -41.18 -19.63
N PRO A 65 -21.20 -41.60 -19.34
CA PRO A 65 -22.32 -41.52 -20.28
C PRO A 65 -22.54 -40.12 -20.86
N SER A 66 -22.51 -39.09 -20.01
CA SER A 66 -22.72 -37.69 -20.43
C SER A 66 -21.42 -36.99 -20.85
N ARG A 67 -20.27 -37.65 -20.67
CA ARG A 67 -18.90 -37.12 -20.86
C ARG A 67 -18.63 -35.83 -20.08
N ILE A 68 -19.21 -35.71 -18.89
CA ILE A 68 -19.04 -34.53 -18.04
C ILE A 68 -17.96 -34.83 -17.00
N THR A 69 -16.97 -33.95 -16.91
CA THR A 69 -16.01 -33.92 -15.82
C THR A 69 -16.09 -32.57 -15.13
N ALA A 70 -15.99 -32.58 -13.80
CA ALA A 70 -15.97 -31.36 -13.01
C ALA A 70 -15.14 -31.55 -11.74
N GLY A 71 -14.64 -30.48 -11.14
CA GLY A 71 -13.87 -30.59 -9.91
C GLY A 71 -13.27 -29.28 -9.44
N ILE A 72 -12.49 -29.36 -8.36
CA ILE A 72 -11.67 -28.24 -7.87
C ILE A 72 -10.42 -28.15 -8.74
N TYR A 73 -10.14 -26.94 -9.24
CA TYR A 73 -9.00 -26.69 -10.11
C TYR A 73 -7.72 -26.49 -9.27
N ASN A 74 -6.76 -27.42 -9.38
CA ASN A 74 -5.40 -27.32 -8.81
C ASN A 74 -5.35 -26.85 -7.34
N ASP A 75 -6.32 -27.29 -6.52
CA ASP A 75 -6.49 -26.88 -5.12
C ASP A 75 -6.45 -25.35 -4.92
N LYS A 76 -6.90 -24.56 -5.92
CA LYS A 76 -7.03 -23.10 -5.83
C LYS A 76 -8.21 -22.73 -4.93
N ILE A 77 -7.92 -22.69 -3.64
CA ILE A 77 -8.86 -22.39 -2.55
C ILE A 77 -8.28 -21.26 -1.70
N ALA A 78 -9.13 -20.32 -1.30
CA ALA A 78 -8.79 -19.30 -0.30
C ALA A 78 -9.90 -19.23 0.75
N PHE A 79 -9.53 -18.93 2.00
CA PHE A 79 -10.46 -18.77 3.11
C PHE A 79 -10.45 -17.32 3.61
N GLY A 80 -11.61 -16.85 4.05
CA GLY A 80 -11.79 -15.52 4.63
C GLY A 80 -13.27 -15.19 4.76
N ASP A 81 -13.61 -14.28 5.66
CA ASP A 81 -14.99 -13.83 5.86
C ASP A 81 -15.44 -12.96 4.65
N LEU A 82 -16.42 -13.43 3.89
CA LEU A 82 -16.93 -12.77 2.67
C LEU A 82 -18.30 -12.16 2.88
N ASN A 83 -19.09 -12.71 3.80
CA ASN A 83 -20.46 -12.26 4.08
C ASN A 83 -20.56 -11.40 5.36
N ASN A 84 -19.43 -11.18 6.05
CA ASN A 84 -19.27 -10.39 7.26
C ASN A 84 -20.08 -10.95 8.46
N ASP A 85 -20.19 -12.27 8.56
CA ASP A 85 -20.84 -12.98 9.65
C ASP A 85 -19.88 -13.40 10.79
N GLY A 86 -18.59 -13.07 10.64
CA GLY A 86 -17.54 -13.38 11.60
C GLY A 86 -16.97 -14.79 11.48
N LYS A 87 -17.39 -15.61 10.50
CA LYS A 87 -16.84 -16.92 10.20
C LYS A 87 -16.13 -16.90 8.86
N GLU A 88 -15.05 -17.67 8.73
CA GLU A 88 -14.34 -17.78 7.46
C GLU A 88 -15.20 -18.58 6.44
N ASP A 89 -15.54 -17.93 5.34
CA ASP A 89 -16.07 -18.54 4.13
C ASP A 89 -14.93 -19.05 3.24
N ALA A 90 -15.26 -19.65 2.10
CA ALA A 90 -14.28 -20.09 1.11
C ALA A 90 -14.58 -19.61 -0.30
N VAL A 91 -13.51 -19.24 -1.00
CA VAL A 91 -13.44 -19.13 -2.45
C VAL A 91 -12.82 -20.40 -3.00
N VAL A 92 -13.46 -21.01 -3.99
CA VAL A 92 -12.98 -22.21 -4.68
C VAL A 92 -13.01 -21.96 -6.18
N ILE A 93 -11.88 -22.16 -6.85
CA ILE A 93 -11.88 -22.23 -8.32
C ILE A 93 -12.29 -23.63 -8.72
N VAL A 94 -13.40 -23.72 -9.45
CA VAL A 94 -13.92 -24.98 -9.98
C VAL A 94 -13.76 -25.03 -11.49
N THR A 95 -13.72 -26.25 -12.02
CA THR A 95 -13.56 -26.55 -13.43
C THR A 95 -14.68 -27.45 -13.91
N ILE A 96 -15.15 -27.26 -15.14
CA ILE A 96 -16.13 -28.14 -15.79
C ILE A 96 -15.89 -28.28 -17.30
N ASN A 97 -16.01 -29.51 -17.78
CA ASN A 97 -15.97 -29.88 -19.20
C ASN A 97 -17.19 -30.77 -19.52
N GLY A 98 -17.93 -30.42 -20.57
CA GLY A 98 -19.14 -31.12 -21.01
C GLY A 98 -18.96 -32.07 -22.20
N GLY A 99 -17.75 -32.62 -22.38
CA GLY A 99 -17.44 -33.62 -23.41
C GLY A 99 -16.88 -33.03 -24.72
N GLY A 100 -16.63 -31.72 -24.76
CA GLY A 100 -15.99 -31.01 -25.86
C GLY A 100 -14.52 -30.68 -25.59
N SER A 101 -13.93 -29.77 -26.39
CA SER A 101 -12.54 -29.32 -26.22
C SER A 101 -12.36 -28.15 -25.25
N GLY A 102 -13.45 -27.53 -24.80
CA GLY A 102 -13.43 -26.42 -23.85
C GLY A 102 -13.31 -26.91 -22.41
N ASP A 103 -12.67 -26.13 -21.56
CA ASP A 103 -12.47 -26.47 -20.16
C ASP A 103 -12.67 -25.18 -19.34
N PHE A 104 -13.87 -25.02 -18.79
CA PHE A 104 -14.31 -23.74 -18.24
C PHE A 104 -13.91 -23.63 -16.77
N ARG A 105 -13.43 -22.45 -16.36
CA ARG A 105 -13.13 -22.13 -14.96
C ARG A 105 -14.18 -21.18 -14.41
N GLU A 106 -14.57 -21.42 -13.16
CA GLU A 106 -15.51 -20.58 -12.44
C GLU A 106 -15.00 -20.32 -11.03
N LEU A 107 -15.26 -19.11 -10.53
CA LEU A 107 -15.13 -18.73 -9.13
C LEU A 107 -16.41 -19.15 -8.41
N ALA A 108 -16.32 -20.03 -7.41
CA ALA A 108 -17.44 -20.42 -6.56
C ALA A 108 -17.23 -19.94 -5.12
N ILE A 109 -18.30 -19.43 -4.50
CA ILE A 109 -18.29 -18.96 -3.12
C ILE A 109 -19.07 -19.94 -2.24
N MET A 110 -18.41 -20.43 -1.21
CA MET A 110 -18.93 -21.40 -0.25
C MET A 110 -19.00 -20.75 1.13
N GLY A 111 -20.23 -20.52 1.59
CA GLY A 111 -20.51 -19.98 2.91
C GLY A 111 -20.29 -21.01 4.02
N ASN A 112 -19.89 -20.55 5.20
CA ASN A 112 -19.69 -21.42 6.36
C ASN A 112 -20.93 -21.56 7.25
N GLN A 113 -21.69 -22.65 7.06
CA GLN A 113 -22.78 -23.01 7.96
C GLN A 113 -22.32 -24.03 9.00
N ASP A 114 -21.67 -23.53 10.06
CA ASP A 114 -21.18 -24.33 11.19
C ASP A 114 -20.27 -25.50 10.76
N GLY A 115 -19.28 -25.18 9.92
CA GLY A 115 -18.35 -26.14 9.31
C GLY A 115 -18.87 -26.83 8.06
N ASN A 116 -20.13 -26.61 7.68
CA ASN A 116 -20.71 -27.17 6.45
C ASN A 116 -20.67 -26.13 5.32
N PRO A 117 -20.03 -26.44 4.18
CA PRO A 117 -19.96 -25.53 3.04
C PRO A 117 -21.33 -25.44 2.37
N THR A 118 -21.83 -24.21 2.26
CA THR A 118 -23.10 -23.92 1.59
C THR A 118 -22.84 -23.08 0.36
N TYR A 119 -23.31 -23.52 -0.81
CA TYR A 119 -23.19 -22.73 -2.04
C TYR A 119 -23.89 -21.37 -1.89
N LEU A 120 -23.16 -20.28 -2.13
CA LEU A 120 -23.73 -18.92 -2.13
C LEU A 120 -23.93 -18.41 -3.56
N THR A 121 -22.86 -18.37 -4.36
CA THR A 121 -22.88 -17.81 -5.72
C THR A 121 -21.64 -18.24 -6.52
N SER A 122 -21.66 -17.99 -7.83
CA SER A 122 -20.54 -18.27 -8.75
C SER A 122 -20.34 -17.15 -9.75
N LYS A 123 -19.17 -17.12 -10.40
CA LYS A 123 -18.86 -16.26 -11.54
C LYS A 123 -18.00 -17.02 -12.55
N GLU A 124 -18.38 -16.96 -13.83
CA GLU A 124 -17.55 -17.52 -14.91
C GLU A 124 -16.26 -16.71 -15.07
N LEU A 125 -15.13 -17.40 -15.17
CA LEU A 125 -13.81 -16.81 -15.42
C LEU A 125 -13.35 -17.03 -16.86
N GLY A 126 -13.86 -18.06 -17.53
CA GLY A 126 -13.65 -18.30 -18.97
C GLY A 126 -13.13 -19.70 -19.31
N ASP A 127 -12.95 -19.96 -20.61
CA ASP A 127 -12.38 -21.21 -21.15
C ASP A 127 -10.86 -21.20 -21.00
N ARG A 128 -10.29 -22.28 -20.43
CA ARG A 128 -8.85 -22.58 -20.31
C ARG A 128 -8.00 -21.47 -19.70
N VAL A 129 -8.62 -20.55 -18.95
CA VAL A 129 -7.90 -19.52 -18.20
C VAL A 129 -6.95 -20.16 -17.18
N ILE A 130 -5.76 -19.60 -17.07
CA ILE A 130 -4.74 -20.10 -16.13
C ILE A 130 -4.86 -19.30 -14.86
N ILE A 131 -5.15 -19.96 -13.72
CA ILE A 131 -5.20 -19.27 -12.42
C ILE A 131 -3.85 -19.41 -11.72
N ASN A 132 -3.14 -18.30 -11.56
CA ASN A 132 -1.86 -18.25 -10.86
C ASN A 132 -2.09 -18.30 -9.34
N SER A 133 -2.94 -17.42 -8.83
CA SER A 133 -3.29 -17.34 -7.41
C SER A 133 -4.73 -16.89 -7.19
N VAL A 134 -5.27 -17.28 -6.03
CA VAL A 134 -6.51 -16.78 -5.47
C VAL A 134 -6.27 -16.44 -4.01
N SER A 135 -6.74 -15.28 -3.57
CA SER A 135 -6.64 -14.86 -2.17
C SER A 135 -7.91 -14.13 -1.75
N ILE A 136 -8.17 -14.16 -0.45
CA ILE A 136 -9.18 -13.31 0.18
C ILE A 136 -8.43 -12.42 1.16
N GLN A 137 -8.61 -11.11 1.02
CA GLN A 137 -8.13 -10.14 1.97
C GLN A 137 -9.25 -9.12 2.17
N LEU A 138 -9.71 -8.95 3.41
CA LEU A 138 -10.74 -7.97 3.76
C LEU A 138 -12.07 -8.15 3.03
N GLY A 139 -12.52 -9.39 2.87
CA GLY A 139 -13.74 -9.70 2.12
C GLY A 139 -13.62 -9.43 0.61
N ILE A 140 -12.44 -9.04 0.12
CA ILE A 140 -12.14 -8.84 -1.29
C ILE A 140 -11.41 -10.07 -1.81
N ILE A 141 -11.98 -10.65 -2.87
CA ILE A 141 -11.44 -11.80 -3.58
C ILE A 141 -10.52 -11.24 -4.67
N THR A 142 -9.25 -11.62 -4.65
CA THR A 142 -8.28 -11.24 -5.69
C THR A 142 -7.84 -12.48 -6.45
N ILE A 143 -7.91 -12.43 -7.78
CA ILE A 143 -7.50 -13.51 -8.67
C ILE A 143 -6.46 -12.98 -9.65
N ASN A 144 -5.26 -13.57 -9.62
CA ASN A 144 -4.25 -13.39 -10.67
C ASN A 144 -4.44 -14.51 -11.69
N MET A 145 -4.77 -14.15 -12.93
CA MET A 145 -5.08 -15.10 -13.99
C MET A 145 -4.51 -14.68 -15.34
N ILE A 146 -4.38 -15.66 -16.24
CA ILE A 146 -4.06 -15.44 -17.66
C ILE A 146 -5.31 -15.80 -18.48
N THR A 147 -5.83 -14.83 -19.20
CA THR A 147 -7.03 -14.93 -20.05
C THR A 147 -6.69 -14.75 -21.53
N HIS A 148 -7.68 -14.96 -22.40
CA HIS A 148 -7.48 -14.80 -23.83
C HIS A 148 -7.38 -13.32 -24.21
N GLY A 149 -6.26 -12.94 -24.82
CA GLY A 149 -6.13 -11.70 -25.57
C GLY A 149 -6.92 -11.74 -26.88
N PRO A 150 -7.14 -10.58 -27.52
CA PRO A 150 -7.96 -10.47 -28.74
C PRO A 150 -7.40 -11.26 -29.93
N ASN A 151 -6.11 -11.60 -29.92
CA ASN A 151 -5.42 -12.32 -30.99
C ASN A 151 -5.07 -13.77 -30.61
N ASP A 152 -5.45 -14.23 -29.42
CA ASP A 152 -5.10 -15.57 -28.96
C ASP A 152 -5.94 -16.64 -29.67
N ALA A 153 -5.30 -17.77 -29.97
CA ALA A 153 -6.05 -18.97 -30.29
C ALA A 153 -6.80 -19.45 -29.04
N MET A 154 -7.98 -20.05 -29.22
CA MET A 154 -8.81 -20.55 -28.10
C MET A 154 -8.10 -21.60 -27.22
N CYS A 155 -6.98 -22.17 -27.64
CA CYS A 155 -6.21 -23.11 -26.83
C CYS A 155 -5.34 -22.47 -25.75
N CYS A 156 -4.93 -21.22 -25.97
CA CYS A 156 -3.65 -20.74 -25.47
C CYS A 156 -3.77 -19.27 -25.08
N PRO A 157 -4.24 -18.97 -23.85
CA PRO A 157 -4.36 -17.61 -23.35
C PRO A 157 -2.98 -16.99 -23.05
N THR A 158 -2.85 -15.68 -23.26
CA THR A 158 -1.59 -14.93 -23.04
C THR A 158 -1.76 -13.61 -22.26
N LYS A 159 -2.98 -13.13 -22.02
CA LYS A 159 -3.23 -11.84 -21.36
C LYS A 159 -3.24 -12.01 -19.84
N GLU A 160 -2.30 -11.39 -19.14
CA GLU A 160 -2.32 -11.32 -17.67
C GLU A 160 -3.39 -10.35 -17.17
N GLU A 161 -4.16 -10.77 -16.16
CA GLU A 161 -5.19 -9.97 -15.51
C GLU A 161 -5.18 -10.19 -13.99
N LEU A 162 -5.40 -9.09 -13.26
CA LEU A 162 -5.63 -9.10 -11.83
C LEU A 162 -7.05 -8.57 -11.59
N VAL A 163 -7.98 -9.47 -11.30
CA VAL A 163 -9.40 -9.12 -11.08
C VAL A 163 -9.75 -9.17 -9.59
N ARG A 164 -10.66 -8.29 -9.19
CA ARG A 164 -11.14 -8.19 -7.81
C ARG A 164 -12.66 -8.31 -7.76
N TYR A 165 -13.15 -9.10 -6.81
CA TYR A 165 -14.58 -9.28 -6.58
C TYR A 165 -14.92 -9.06 -5.11
N LYS A 166 -16.10 -8.50 -4.88
CA LYS A 166 -16.71 -8.43 -3.55
C LYS A 166 -18.05 -9.15 -3.58
N LEU A 167 -18.31 -9.96 -2.55
CA LEU A 167 -19.61 -10.56 -2.34
C LEU A 167 -20.57 -9.47 -1.83
N SER A 168 -21.69 -9.28 -2.52
CA SER A 168 -22.76 -8.38 -2.08
C SER A 168 -24.10 -9.09 -2.25
N GLY A 169 -24.71 -9.48 -1.11
CA GLY A 169 -25.85 -10.39 -1.12
C GLY A 169 -25.47 -11.72 -1.78
N ASN A 170 -26.22 -12.13 -2.80
CA ASN A 170 -25.96 -13.38 -3.55
C ASN A 170 -25.23 -13.15 -4.89
N GLN A 171 -24.56 -12.00 -5.05
CA GLN A 171 -23.88 -11.64 -6.29
C GLN A 171 -22.42 -11.30 -6.05
N LEU A 172 -21.58 -11.65 -7.02
CA LEU A 172 -20.19 -11.19 -7.11
C LEU A 172 -20.15 -9.94 -7.96
N LEU A 173 -19.85 -8.81 -7.32
CA LEU A 173 -19.62 -7.56 -8.02
C LEU A 173 -18.15 -7.49 -8.39
N GLU A 174 -17.88 -7.45 -9.69
CA GLU A 174 -16.55 -7.13 -10.18
C GLU A 174 -16.24 -5.69 -9.78
N MET A 175 -15.17 -5.55 -9.03
CA MET A 175 -14.74 -4.26 -8.55
C MET A 175 -13.89 -3.62 -9.64
N THR A 176 -14.50 -2.70 -10.37
CA THR A 176 -13.79 -1.65 -11.12
C THR A 176 -13.63 -0.38 -10.27
N VAL A 177 -13.79 -0.50 -8.95
CA VAL A 177 -14.10 0.59 -8.03
C VAL A 177 -12.84 1.03 -7.32
N ASP A 178 -12.46 2.29 -7.51
CA ASP A 178 -11.63 3.01 -6.56
C ASP A 178 -12.46 3.23 -5.29
N GLU A 179 -12.36 2.32 -4.31
CA GLU A 179 -13.06 2.40 -3.01
C GLU A 179 -12.68 3.67 -2.21
N THR A 180 -11.66 4.38 -2.68
CA THR A 180 -11.16 5.63 -2.10
C THR A 180 -11.56 6.86 -2.94
N ALA A 181 -12.52 6.73 -3.87
CA ALA A 181 -12.94 7.85 -4.73
C ALA A 181 -13.45 9.07 -3.93
N ASP A 182 -14.16 8.86 -2.83
CA ASP A 182 -14.69 9.90 -1.94
C ASP A 182 -13.81 10.14 -0.70
N TRP A 183 -12.63 9.52 -0.65
CA TRP A 183 -11.70 9.66 0.48
C TRP A 183 -10.96 10.98 0.42
N GLN A 184 -10.48 11.42 1.58
CA GLN A 184 -9.59 12.57 1.68
C GLN A 184 -8.17 12.16 1.30
N THR A 185 -7.37 13.11 0.79
CA THR A 185 -5.96 12.88 0.47
C THR A 185 -5.08 13.56 1.50
N TYR A 186 -4.22 12.78 2.16
CA TYR A 186 -3.06 13.30 2.88
C TYR A 186 -1.88 13.34 1.92
N ARG A 187 -1.24 14.50 1.85
CA ARG A 187 -0.14 14.76 0.94
C ARG A 187 1.05 15.30 1.72
N ASN A 188 2.21 14.69 1.52
CA ASN A 188 3.47 15.12 2.12
C ASN A 188 4.47 15.44 1.00
N ASP A 189 4.57 16.72 0.63
CA ASP A 189 5.47 17.19 -0.43
C ASP A 189 6.96 17.10 -0.04
N GLU A 190 7.28 17.19 1.25
CA GLU A 190 8.67 17.10 1.75
C GLU A 190 9.28 15.71 1.47
N TYR A 191 8.48 14.66 1.66
CA TYR A 191 8.89 13.27 1.47
C TYR A 191 8.34 12.63 0.18
N GLY A 192 7.59 13.39 -0.62
CA GLY A 192 7.20 13.03 -1.98
C GLY A 192 6.17 11.92 -2.09
N PHE A 193 5.18 11.88 -1.19
CA PHE A 193 4.11 10.87 -1.26
C PHE A 193 2.74 11.44 -0.90
N GLU A 194 1.71 10.78 -1.40
CA GLU A 194 0.33 10.98 -0.99
C GLU A 194 -0.36 9.65 -0.72
N ILE A 195 -1.39 9.71 0.12
CA ILE A 195 -2.20 8.55 0.50
C ILE A 195 -3.61 9.03 0.82
N LYS A 196 -4.60 8.24 0.47
CA LYS A 196 -5.99 8.54 0.82
C LYS A 196 -6.37 7.94 2.16
N TYR A 197 -7.30 8.58 2.86
CA TYR A 197 -7.88 8.13 4.13
C TYR A 197 -9.38 8.46 4.22
N PRO A 198 -10.17 7.74 5.04
CA PRO A 198 -11.62 7.88 5.05
C PRO A 198 -12.13 9.30 5.34
N LEU A 199 -13.29 9.64 4.77
CA LEU A 199 -13.90 10.97 4.91
C LEU A 199 -14.30 11.32 6.36
N ASN A 200 -14.67 10.32 7.17
CA ASN A 200 -15.01 10.47 8.59
C ASN A 200 -13.80 10.34 9.53
N TRP A 201 -12.60 10.25 8.97
CA TRP A 201 -11.34 10.27 9.69
C TRP A 201 -10.70 11.65 9.59
N ASP A 202 -9.69 11.85 10.42
CA ASP A 202 -8.83 13.02 10.39
C ASP A 202 -7.40 12.58 10.77
N TYR A 203 -6.46 13.53 10.72
CA TYR A 203 -5.09 13.28 11.12
C TYR A 203 -4.53 14.41 11.99
N THR A 204 -3.47 14.10 12.72
CA THR A 204 -2.68 15.10 13.45
C THR A 204 -1.21 14.75 13.44
N ILE A 205 -0.36 15.78 13.43
CA ILE A 205 1.07 15.61 13.62
C ILE A 205 1.30 15.58 15.14
N PHE A 206 1.77 14.45 15.66
CA PHE A 206 1.86 14.21 17.10
C PHE A 206 3.13 14.80 17.71
N ASP A 207 4.26 14.63 17.02
CA ASP A 207 5.55 15.19 17.41
C ASP A 207 6.29 15.72 16.16
N PRO A 208 6.49 17.05 16.05
CA PRO A 208 7.19 17.65 14.91
C PRO A 208 8.67 17.31 14.85
N VAL A 209 9.25 16.70 15.90
CA VAL A 209 10.64 16.22 15.91
C VAL A 209 10.76 14.82 15.32
N SER A 210 9.73 13.97 15.48
CA SER A 210 9.75 12.57 15.03
C SER A 210 9.07 12.35 13.68
N ASN A 211 8.54 13.42 13.05
CA ASN A 211 7.75 13.36 11.82
C ASN A 211 6.62 12.32 11.89
N GLN A 212 6.00 12.18 13.06
CA GLN A 212 4.93 11.24 13.31
C GLN A 212 3.56 11.86 12.96
N THR A 213 2.87 11.22 12.03
CA THR A 213 1.49 11.57 11.63
C THR A 213 0.54 10.45 12.05
N ILE A 214 -0.54 10.81 12.74
CA ILE A 214 -1.52 9.86 13.27
C ILE A 214 -2.83 10.05 12.52
N PHE A 215 -3.39 8.96 12.00
CA PHE A 215 -4.72 8.91 11.39
C PHE A 215 -5.66 8.10 12.28
N ALA A 216 -6.85 8.63 12.53
CA ALA A 216 -7.88 7.97 13.31
C ALA A 216 -9.27 8.57 13.00
N PRO A 217 -10.37 7.93 13.44
CA PRO A 217 -11.68 8.56 13.49
C PRO A 217 -11.65 9.97 14.10
N GLN A 218 -12.46 10.87 13.56
CA GLN A 218 -12.46 12.30 13.92
C GLN A 218 -12.60 12.54 15.44
N ASP A 219 -13.45 11.79 16.13
CA ASP A 219 -13.66 11.91 17.57
C ASP A 219 -12.41 11.55 18.40
N ILE A 220 -11.59 10.62 17.92
CA ILE A 220 -10.30 10.28 18.53
C ILE A 220 -9.29 11.41 18.29
N ILE A 221 -9.19 11.91 17.07
CA ILE A 221 -8.27 13.00 16.72
C ILE A 221 -8.60 14.28 17.50
N GLU A 222 -9.88 14.60 17.70
CA GLU A 222 -10.30 15.73 18.52
C GLU A 222 -9.82 15.61 19.97
N LYS A 223 -9.94 14.43 20.59
CA LYS A 223 -9.40 14.16 21.93
C LYS A 223 -7.88 14.39 21.98
N ILE A 224 -7.14 13.91 20.97
CA ILE A 224 -5.68 14.10 20.88
C ILE A 224 -5.34 15.58 20.80
N ARG A 225 -6.00 16.33 19.91
CA ARG A 225 -5.79 17.78 19.74
C ARG A 225 -6.09 18.57 21.02
N ASN A 226 -7.09 18.14 21.77
CA ASN A 226 -7.46 18.73 23.06
C ASN A 226 -6.55 18.31 24.22
N LYS A 227 -5.55 17.45 23.97
CA LYS A 227 -4.66 16.85 24.99
C LYS A 227 -5.43 16.13 26.09
N GLU A 228 -6.58 15.56 25.72
CA GLU A 228 -7.37 14.73 26.62
C GLU A 228 -6.66 13.39 26.85
N GLN A 229 -6.94 12.77 27.99
CA GLN A 229 -6.40 11.46 28.30
C GLN A 229 -7.06 10.43 27.39
N LEU A 230 -6.27 9.77 26.53
CA LEU A 230 -6.74 8.66 25.73
C LEU A 230 -7.03 7.44 26.62
N ASP A 231 -8.10 6.71 26.31
CA ASP A 231 -8.53 5.54 27.08
C ASP A 231 -7.50 4.40 27.02
N SER A 232 -6.68 4.34 25.95
CA SER A 232 -5.53 3.45 25.84
C SER A 232 -4.49 3.99 24.83
N MET A 233 -3.23 3.53 24.88
CA MET A 233 -2.25 3.86 23.82
C MET A 233 -2.61 3.22 22.46
N ASN A 234 -3.52 2.24 22.42
CA ASN A 234 -4.02 1.63 21.17
C ASN A 234 -5.10 2.50 20.50
N SER A 235 -5.37 3.69 21.03
CA SER A 235 -6.24 4.68 20.37
C SER A 235 -5.55 5.32 19.15
N LEU A 236 -4.24 5.13 18.99
CA LEU A 236 -3.51 5.55 17.80
C LEU A 236 -3.75 4.51 16.72
N VAL A 237 -4.70 4.77 15.81
CA VAL A 237 -5.18 3.71 14.92
C VAL A 237 -4.14 3.39 13.85
N VAL A 238 -3.73 4.42 13.09
CA VAL A 238 -2.68 4.30 12.07
C VAL A 238 -1.62 5.36 12.29
N ASP A 239 -0.37 4.94 12.41
CA ASP A 239 0.79 5.80 12.66
C ASP A 239 1.75 5.79 11.48
N PHE A 240 2.13 6.97 11.00
CA PHE A 240 3.11 7.15 9.94
C PHE A 240 4.33 7.82 10.56
N ILE A 241 5.46 7.13 10.55
CA ILE A 241 6.72 7.61 11.10
C ILE A 241 7.76 7.66 9.99
N ILE A 242 8.37 8.82 9.80
CA ILE A 242 9.40 9.02 8.78
C ILE A 242 10.76 9.08 9.44
N TYR A 243 11.65 8.20 9.00
CA TYR A 243 13.02 8.12 9.50
C TYR A 243 14.00 8.71 8.49
N ASP A 244 14.83 9.65 8.95
CA ASP A 244 15.95 10.19 8.18
C ASP A 244 16.97 9.08 7.87
N LYS A 245 17.52 9.10 6.66
CA LYS A 245 18.55 8.16 6.18
C LYS A 245 19.74 8.03 7.15
N THR A 246 20.16 9.10 7.80
CA THR A 246 21.28 9.10 8.76
C THR A 246 21.02 8.24 10.01
N LEU A 247 19.76 8.08 10.44
CA LEU A 247 19.40 7.20 11.55
C LEU A 247 19.51 5.72 11.14
N ILE A 248 19.25 5.45 9.87
CA ILE A 248 19.26 4.11 9.28
C ILE A 248 20.69 3.67 8.98
N ASP A 249 21.50 4.57 8.44
CA ASP A 249 22.95 4.35 8.22
C ASP A 249 23.69 4.08 9.55
N LYS A 250 23.16 4.59 10.66
CA LYS A 250 23.65 4.32 12.02
C LYS A 250 23.09 3.02 12.63
N GLY A 251 22.25 2.28 11.90
CA GLY A 251 21.65 1.01 12.31
C GLY A 251 20.61 1.14 13.42
N VAL A 252 20.02 2.33 13.61
CA VAL A 252 19.12 2.60 14.74
C VAL A 252 17.67 2.20 14.41
N LEU A 253 17.26 2.30 13.14
CA LEU A 253 15.87 2.12 12.67
C LEU A 253 15.84 1.59 11.22
N PRO A 254 14.73 0.99 10.73
CA PRO A 254 13.54 0.58 11.49
C PRO A 254 13.73 -0.79 12.16
N TYR A 255 13.49 -0.85 13.47
CA TYR A 255 13.50 -2.08 14.27
C TYR A 255 12.07 -2.60 14.40
N SER A 256 11.66 -3.53 13.55
CA SER A 256 10.43 -4.30 13.75
C SER A 256 10.65 -5.66 13.11
N GLY A 257 10.70 -6.74 13.88
CA GLY A 257 10.88 -8.05 13.24
C GLY A 257 11.30 -9.21 14.12
N GLN A 258 11.85 -8.96 15.31
CA GLN A 258 12.28 -10.08 16.14
C GLN A 258 11.16 -10.51 17.08
N SER A 259 10.85 -11.80 17.00
CA SER A 259 10.02 -12.44 18.02
C SER A 259 10.70 -12.32 19.38
N THR A 260 9.91 -12.05 20.40
CA THR A 260 10.33 -11.99 21.80
C THR A 260 9.51 -13.01 22.60
N ASP A 261 9.79 -13.14 23.90
CA ASP A 261 8.94 -13.95 24.78
C ASP A 261 7.48 -13.46 24.84
N TYR A 262 7.22 -12.21 24.43
CA TYR A 262 5.91 -11.56 24.49
C TYR A 262 5.21 -11.45 23.14
N THR A 263 5.97 -11.53 22.04
CA THR A 263 5.47 -11.23 20.69
C THR A 263 6.03 -12.21 19.69
N LYS A 264 5.15 -12.80 18.88
CA LYS A 264 5.56 -13.59 17.71
C LYS A 264 5.45 -12.71 16.49
N VAL A 265 6.56 -12.56 15.76
CA VAL A 265 6.64 -11.70 14.58
C VAL A 265 6.88 -12.54 13.33
N SER A 266 6.08 -12.32 12.30
CA SER A 266 6.28 -12.85 10.95
C SER A 266 6.43 -11.71 9.95
N SER A 267 7.19 -11.93 8.88
CA SER A 267 7.43 -10.94 7.84
C SER A 267 7.26 -11.50 6.44
N SER A 268 6.82 -10.67 5.51
CA SER A 268 6.77 -10.94 4.07
C SER A 268 7.23 -9.71 3.26
N GLU A 269 7.59 -9.91 2.00
CA GLU A 269 7.78 -8.80 1.07
C GLU A 269 6.41 -8.20 0.69
N ILE A 270 6.37 -6.89 0.45
CA ILE A 270 5.21 -6.17 -0.09
C ILE A 270 5.68 -5.18 -1.15
N ASP A 271 4.87 -4.97 -2.18
CA ASP A 271 5.07 -3.91 -3.17
C ASP A 271 4.07 -2.78 -2.87
N ILE A 272 4.57 -1.56 -2.72
CA ILE A 272 3.76 -0.36 -2.54
C ILE A 272 4.22 0.65 -3.59
N ALA A 273 3.33 0.98 -4.52
CA ALA A 273 3.60 1.91 -5.62
C ALA A 273 4.90 1.59 -6.41
N GLY A 274 5.18 0.30 -6.65
CA GLY A 274 6.36 -0.15 -7.39
C GLY A 274 7.66 -0.17 -6.59
N VAL A 275 7.59 0.13 -5.28
CA VAL A 275 8.72 0.06 -4.35
C VAL A 275 8.56 -1.15 -3.44
N LYS A 276 9.60 -1.99 -3.39
CA LYS A 276 9.66 -3.13 -2.47
C LYS A 276 9.85 -2.66 -1.03
N GLY A 277 8.99 -3.16 -0.15
CA GLY A 277 9.06 -2.98 1.29
C GLY A 277 8.93 -4.30 2.05
N THR A 278 8.82 -4.17 3.36
CA THR A 278 8.61 -5.30 4.27
C THR A 278 7.34 -5.11 5.07
N TYR A 279 6.52 -6.16 5.11
CA TYR A 279 5.27 -6.22 5.85
C TYR A 279 5.44 -7.15 7.06
N TYR A 280 5.24 -6.64 8.26
CA TYR A 280 5.36 -7.38 9.52
C TYR A 280 4.00 -7.55 10.18
N VAL A 281 3.75 -8.73 10.72
CA VAL A 281 2.63 -9.01 11.63
C VAL A 281 3.19 -9.43 12.96
N SER A 282 2.82 -8.72 14.03
CA SER A 282 3.17 -9.05 15.39
C SER A 282 1.93 -9.56 16.12
N GLU A 283 1.99 -10.77 16.69
CA GLU A 283 0.95 -11.35 17.53
C GLU A 283 1.42 -11.38 18.99
N TYR A 284 0.62 -10.82 19.90
CA TYR A 284 0.95 -10.75 21.32
C TYR A 284 0.63 -12.09 22.00
N LEU A 285 1.64 -12.72 22.60
CA LEU A 285 1.52 -14.05 23.22
C LEU A 285 0.96 -14.00 24.64
N GLN A 286 0.96 -12.82 25.26
CA GLN A 286 0.49 -12.56 26.61
C GLN A 286 0.16 -11.07 26.77
N ASP A 287 -0.66 -10.73 27.77
CA ASP A 287 -0.97 -9.34 28.11
C ASP A 287 0.29 -8.51 28.36
N LYS A 288 0.39 -7.35 27.70
CA LYS A 288 1.54 -6.44 27.83
C LYS A 288 1.14 -5.01 27.48
N TYR A 289 1.42 -4.08 28.40
CA TYR A 289 1.04 -2.67 28.28
C TYR A 289 -0.46 -2.52 27.96
N SER A 290 -0.78 -1.99 26.77
CA SER A 290 -2.13 -1.76 26.28
C SER A 290 -2.70 -2.94 25.47
N TYR A 291 -1.91 -3.96 25.17
CA TYR A 291 -2.30 -5.10 24.34
C TYR A 291 -2.61 -6.34 25.17
N LYS A 292 -3.59 -7.11 24.69
CA LYS A 292 -4.01 -8.40 25.23
C LYS A 292 -3.40 -9.56 24.48
N GLN A 293 -3.35 -10.71 25.15
CA GLN A 293 -3.00 -11.95 24.49
C GLN A 293 -3.91 -12.19 23.27
N GLY A 294 -3.30 -12.41 22.11
CA GLY A 294 -3.98 -12.62 20.83
C GLY A 294 -4.13 -11.36 19.97
N ASP A 295 -3.91 -10.17 20.55
CA ASP A 295 -3.92 -8.92 19.77
C ASP A 295 -2.82 -8.96 18.70
N LYS A 296 -3.08 -8.25 17.59
CA LYS A 296 -2.16 -8.16 16.48
C LYS A 296 -1.91 -6.72 16.07
N THR A 297 -0.69 -6.43 15.69
CA THR A 297 -0.30 -5.14 15.08
C THR A 297 0.43 -5.40 13.77
N ILE A 298 0.40 -4.41 12.88
CA ILE A 298 1.08 -4.46 11.59
C ILE A 298 2.05 -3.31 11.46
N VAL A 299 3.20 -3.58 10.85
CA VAL A 299 4.17 -2.56 10.46
C VAL A 299 4.54 -2.78 9.00
N VAL A 300 4.43 -1.73 8.19
CA VAL A 300 4.87 -1.72 6.79
C VAL A 300 5.99 -0.71 6.65
N ASN A 301 7.16 -1.19 6.22
CA ASN A 301 8.35 -0.37 6.02
C ASN A 301 8.66 -0.28 4.53
N ILE A 302 8.71 0.94 3.99
CA ILE A 302 9.11 1.19 2.60
C ILE A 302 10.24 2.23 2.56
N PRO A 303 11.22 2.09 1.65
CA PRO A 303 12.24 3.11 1.45
C PRO A 303 11.65 4.35 0.78
N LEU A 304 12.15 5.52 1.16
CA LEU A 304 11.93 6.81 0.52
C LEU A 304 13.27 7.32 -0.07
N LYS A 305 13.23 8.38 -0.89
CA LYS A 305 14.43 8.98 -1.51
C LYS A 305 15.51 9.35 -0.48
N ASN A 306 15.11 9.95 0.64
CA ASN A 306 15.99 10.47 1.69
C ASN A 306 15.73 9.85 3.07
N GLY A 307 15.12 8.68 3.14
CA GLY A 307 14.71 8.09 4.41
C GLY A 307 13.89 6.82 4.24
N TYR A 308 13.14 6.45 5.26
CA TYR A 308 12.18 5.35 5.23
C TYR A 308 10.87 5.79 5.85
N LEU A 309 9.76 5.29 5.31
CA LEU A 309 8.43 5.43 5.89
C LEU A 309 8.06 4.12 6.58
N SER A 310 7.71 4.21 7.87
CA SER A 310 7.08 3.14 8.63
C SER A 310 5.62 3.48 8.86
N MET A 311 4.73 2.62 8.39
CA MET A 311 3.28 2.73 8.56
C MET A 311 2.83 1.62 9.52
N LEU A 312 2.29 2.01 10.66
CA LEU A 312 1.92 1.11 11.75
C LEU A 312 0.40 1.09 11.89
N LEU A 313 -0.14 -0.10 12.14
CA LEU A 313 -1.52 -0.32 12.57
C LEU A 313 -1.48 -0.91 13.98
N GLU A 314 -1.90 -0.13 14.97
CA GLU A 314 -1.90 -0.56 16.37
C GLU A 314 -3.17 -1.30 16.77
N ASP A 315 -4.25 -1.10 16.01
CA ASP A 315 -5.54 -1.72 16.27
C ASP A 315 -6.05 -2.50 15.05
N TYR A 316 -5.96 -3.83 15.16
CA TYR A 316 -6.27 -4.76 14.09
C TYR A 316 -7.72 -4.68 13.58
N GLN A 317 -8.65 -4.11 14.36
CA GLN A 317 -10.03 -3.92 13.90
C GLN A 317 -10.10 -3.01 12.65
N TYR A 318 -9.11 -2.13 12.48
CA TYR A 318 -9.02 -1.20 11.36
C TYR A 318 -8.18 -1.74 10.20
N LEU A 319 -7.82 -3.02 10.20
CA LEU A 319 -7.03 -3.64 9.13
C LEU A 319 -7.65 -3.40 7.75
N SER A 320 -8.98 -3.42 7.66
CA SER A 320 -9.68 -3.16 6.40
C SER A 320 -9.34 -1.79 5.83
N ILE A 321 -9.49 -0.77 6.65
CA ILE A 321 -9.23 0.62 6.28
C ILE A 321 -7.74 0.81 6.02
N PHE A 322 -6.87 0.24 6.86
CA PHE A 322 -5.43 0.36 6.69
C PHE A 322 -4.94 -0.20 5.35
N ASN A 323 -5.37 -1.40 4.95
CA ASN A 323 -4.94 -1.92 3.64
C ASN A 323 -5.54 -1.12 2.48
N GLN A 324 -6.75 -0.56 2.62
CA GLN A 324 -7.31 0.36 1.63
C GLN A 324 -6.45 1.63 1.51
N MET A 325 -6.03 2.22 2.64
CA MET A 325 -5.08 3.33 2.67
C MET A 325 -3.79 2.95 1.93
N LEU A 326 -3.16 1.82 2.29
CA LEU A 326 -1.95 1.33 1.62
C LEU A 326 -2.13 1.15 0.11
N SER A 327 -3.30 0.70 -0.34
CA SER A 327 -3.59 0.51 -1.77
C SER A 327 -3.75 1.82 -2.55
N SER A 328 -4.01 2.92 -1.85
CA SER A 328 -4.09 4.28 -2.40
C SER A 328 -2.79 5.07 -2.30
N PHE A 329 -1.73 4.45 -1.76
CA PHE A 329 -0.44 5.10 -1.61
C PHE A 329 0.18 5.34 -2.98
N GLU A 330 0.58 6.58 -3.23
CA GLU A 330 1.27 6.98 -4.44
C GLU A 330 2.49 7.83 -4.08
N PHE A 331 3.60 7.58 -4.77
CA PHE A 331 4.67 8.56 -4.79
C PHE A 331 4.21 9.74 -5.62
N ILE A 332 4.31 10.94 -5.07
CA ILE A 332 4.12 12.15 -5.87
C ILE A 332 5.23 12.09 -6.91
N GLU A 333 4.88 12.19 -8.20
CA GLU A 333 5.85 12.48 -9.25
C GLU A 333 6.45 13.85 -8.93
N THR A 334 7.47 13.88 -8.07
CA THR A 334 8.27 15.07 -7.88
C THR A 334 9.11 15.17 -9.13
N GLY A 335 8.75 16.08 -10.03
CA GLY A 335 9.69 16.57 -11.02
C GLY A 335 11.04 16.84 -10.35
N LEU A 336 12.12 16.70 -11.11
CA LEU A 336 13.48 16.93 -10.63
C LEU A 336 13.56 18.22 -9.77
N THR A 337 14.27 18.18 -8.63
CA THR A 337 14.50 19.40 -7.84
C THR A 337 15.23 20.45 -8.70
N PRO A 338 15.20 21.75 -8.34
CA PRO A 338 15.94 22.76 -9.10
C PRO A 338 17.41 22.38 -9.31
N GLN A 339 18.06 21.85 -8.27
CA GLN A 339 19.44 21.37 -8.35
C GLN A 339 19.59 20.21 -9.34
N GLN A 340 18.67 19.23 -9.31
CA GLN A 340 18.70 18.08 -10.23
C GLN A 340 18.42 18.48 -11.67
N VAL A 341 17.47 19.39 -11.93
CA VAL A 341 17.23 19.96 -13.26
C VAL A 341 18.49 20.61 -13.81
N VAL A 342 19.17 21.42 -12.99
CA VAL A 342 20.42 22.08 -13.40
C VAL A 342 21.52 21.05 -13.66
N LEU A 343 21.70 20.08 -12.77
CA LEU A 343 22.72 19.04 -12.95
C LEU A 343 22.50 18.24 -14.24
N GLU A 344 21.30 17.70 -14.43
CA GLU A 344 20.97 16.88 -15.61
C GLU A 344 21.03 17.69 -16.91
N PHE A 345 20.59 18.96 -16.87
CA PHE A 345 20.73 19.86 -18.00
C PHE A 345 22.19 20.08 -18.41
N TYR A 346 23.07 20.45 -17.47
CA TYR A 346 24.47 20.71 -17.80
C TYR A 346 25.23 19.44 -18.19
N GLN A 347 24.95 18.30 -17.56
CA GLN A 347 25.52 17.01 -17.98
C GLN A 347 25.12 16.68 -19.41
N CYS A 348 23.81 16.70 -19.71
CA CYS A 348 23.29 16.47 -21.06
C CYS A 348 23.94 17.42 -22.08
N TYR A 349 23.97 18.72 -21.77
CA TYR A 349 24.46 19.77 -22.67
C TYR A 349 25.96 19.65 -22.94
N LEU A 350 26.77 19.51 -21.89
CA LEU A 350 28.23 19.36 -22.02
C LEU A 350 28.60 18.06 -22.71
N HIS A 351 27.92 16.97 -22.38
CA HIS A 351 28.14 15.67 -23.01
C HIS A 351 27.89 15.72 -24.52
N ALA A 352 26.77 16.31 -24.94
CA ALA A 352 26.42 16.46 -26.35
C ALA A 352 27.46 17.32 -27.09
N LEU A 353 27.79 18.49 -26.55
CA LEU A 353 28.69 19.42 -27.23
C LEU A 353 30.16 18.96 -27.24
N ASN A 354 30.64 18.32 -26.18
CA ASN A 354 31.98 17.72 -26.16
C ASN A 354 32.11 16.58 -27.21
N GLN A 355 31.00 15.96 -27.61
CA GLN A 355 30.94 14.99 -28.71
C GLN A 355 30.59 15.60 -30.07
N GLN A 356 30.51 16.94 -30.17
CA GLN A 356 30.11 17.66 -31.39
C GLN A 356 28.72 17.23 -31.90
N LYS A 357 27.81 16.87 -31.00
CA LYS A 357 26.41 16.51 -31.28
C LYS A 357 25.45 17.65 -30.92
N SER A 358 24.22 17.55 -31.42
CA SER A 358 23.12 18.44 -31.04
C SER A 358 22.73 18.24 -29.58
N ALA A 359 22.47 19.33 -28.86
CA ALA A 359 21.92 19.33 -27.49
C ALA A 359 20.39 19.51 -27.45
N GLU A 360 19.69 19.15 -28.53
CA GLU A 360 18.24 19.31 -28.68
C GLU A 360 17.45 18.56 -27.60
N GLU A 361 17.88 17.37 -27.22
CA GLU A 361 17.26 16.56 -26.17
C GLU A 361 17.32 17.25 -24.79
N CYS A 362 18.35 18.06 -24.56
CA CYS A 362 18.53 18.81 -23.32
C CYS A 362 17.56 20.00 -23.20
N ARG A 363 16.84 20.36 -24.27
CA ARG A 363 15.88 21.49 -24.24
C ARG A 363 14.69 21.24 -23.33
N ASN A 364 14.40 19.99 -22.97
CA ASN A 364 13.30 19.66 -22.07
C ASN A 364 13.44 20.27 -20.67
N TYR A 365 14.67 20.65 -20.27
CA TYR A 365 14.96 21.33 -19.01
C TYR A 365 14.80 22.85 -19.06
N LEU A 366 14.65 23.42 -20.27
CA LEU A 366 14.53 24.86 -20.48
C LEU A 366 13.05 25.26 -20.61
N GLU A 367 12.73 26.51 -20.27
CA GLU A 367 11.42 27.07 -20.59
C GLU A 367 11.21 27.13 -22.12
N ARG A 368 9.96 26.91 -22.57
CA ARG A 368 9.60 26.86 -24.00
C ARG A 368 10.05 28.10 -24.80
N ASN A 369 10.07 29.26 -24.16
CA ASN A 369 10.47 30.54 -24.76
C ASN A 369 11.92 30.93 -24.45
N TYR A 370 12.73 30.01 -23.91
CA TYR A 370 14.15 30.26 -23.67
C TYR A 370 14.85 30.59 -24.99
N ASN A 371 15.20 31.86 -25.16
CA ASN A 371 15.49 32.44 -26.46
C ASN A 371 16.88 31.97 -26.96
N GLN A 372 16.91 31.23 -28.07
CA GLN A 372 18.15 30.68 -28.63
C GLN A 372 18.98 31.69 -29.43
N GLU A 373 18.41 32.82 -29.87
CA GLU A 373 19.11 33.82 -30.69
C GLU A 373 20.32 34.47 -29.98
N THR A 374 20.43 34.28 -28.67
CA THR A 374 21.57 34.72 -27.86
C THR A 374 22.72 33.70 -27.76
N LEU A 375 22.56 32.44 -28.22
CA LEU A 375 23.54 31.36 -28.01
C LEU A 375 24.88 31.52 -28.73
N GLU A 376 24.98 32.45 -29.68
CA GLU A 376 26.23 32.79 -30.37
C GLU A 376 26.47 34.32 -30.36
N PHE A 377 26.25 34.98 -29.23
CA PHE A 377 26.66 36.38 -29.10
C PHE A 377 28.20 36.46 -29.12
N ARG A 378 28.79 36.84 -30.26
CA ARG A 378 30.25 37.02 -30.43
C ARG A 378 31.10 35.75 -30.12
N ASN A 379 30.69 34.58 -30.60
CA ASN A 379 31.35 33.28 -30.34
C ASN A 379 31.36 32.85 -28.86
N VAL A 380 30.47 33.39 -28.02
CA VAL A 380 30.31 32.97 -26.62
C VAL A 380 29.09 32.06 -26.49
N ASN A 381 29.26 30.88 -25.91
CA ASN A 381 28.18 29.97 -25.58
C ASN A 381 27.49 30.44 -24.29
N VAL A 382 26.29 31.01 -24.38
CA VAL A 382 25.61 31.65 -23.22
C VAL A 382 25.07 30.67 -22.17
N ILE A 383 25.10 29.36 -22.43
CA ILE A 383 24.81 28.37 -21.37
C ILE A 383 25.99 28.27 -20.41
N VAL A 384 27.22 28.32 -20.93
CA VAL A 384 28.43 28.28 -20.09
C VAL A 384 29.09 29.65 -19.91
N TRP A 385 28.62 30.69 -20.60
CA TRP A 385 29.25 32.03 -20.69
C TRP A 385 30.76 32.00 -21.01
N ALA A 386 31.17 31.12 -21.91
CA ALA A 386 32.56 30.96 -22.33
C ALA A 386 32.67 30.68 -23.83
N GLN A 387 33.87 30.89 -24.41
CA GLN A 387 34.18 30.52 -25.80
C GLN A 387 34.54 29.04 -25.94
N ASP A 388 35.13 28.46 -24.89
CA ASP A 388 35.47 27.04 -24.79
C ASP A 388 34.42 26.30 -23.96
N LEU A 389 34.41 24.96 -24.05
CA LEU A 389 33.56 24.11 -23.22
C LEU A 389 34.40 23.44 -22.10
N PRO A 390 33.92 23.44 -20.85
CA PRO A 390 34.58 22.70 -19.79
C PRO A 390 34.31 21.19 -19.96
N PRO A 391 35.22 20.32 -19.46
CA PRO A 391 34.91 18.90 -19.32
C PRO A 391 33.74 18.69 -18.37
N GLU A 392 32.93 17.67 -18.64
CA GLU A 392 31.77 17.30 -17.83
C GLU A 392 32.17 16.98 -16.38
N ASP A 393 33.30 16.30 -16.18
CA ASP A 393 33.85 15.92 -14.86
C ASP A 393 34.18 17.11 -13.95
N ASN A 394 34.24 18.33 -14.50
CA ASN A 394 34.52 19.55 -13.77
C ASN A 394 33.26 20.29 -13.31
N LEU A 395 32.07 19.84 -13.72
CA LEU A 395 30.80 20.45 -13.35
C LEU A 395 30.58 20.37 -11.83
N TYR A 396 30.43 21.52 -11.20
CA TYR A 396 29.95 21.64 -9.83
C TYR A 396 28.62 22.39 -9.81
N VAL A 397 27.63 21.80 -9.14
CA VAL A 397 26.31 22.37 -8.93
C VAL A 397 26.13 22.58 -7.43
N GLY A 398 25.99 23.85 -7.03
CA GLY A 398 25.78 24.25 -5.63
C GLY A 398 24.38 23.90 -5.13
N GLU A 399 24.12 24.21 -3.86
CA GLU A 399 22.79 24.05 -3.25
C GLU A 399 21.78 25.02 -3.89
N GLU A 400 20.53 24.57 -4.00
CA GLU A 400 19.42 25.38 -4.45
C GLU A 400 18.94 26.38 -3.38
N LEU A 401 18.59 27.58 -3.83
CA LEU A 401 17.89 28.58 -3.03
C LEU A 401 16.49 28.74 -3.61
N ILE A 402 15.47 28.26 -2.88
CA ILE A 402 14.06 28.29 -3.31
C ILE A 402 13.35 29.46 -2.64
N ASN A 403 12.61 30.25 -3.42
CA ASN A 403 11.76 31.34 -2.94
C ASN A 403 10.42 31.33 -3.70
N GLY A 404 9.41 30.69 -3.11
CA GLY A 404 8.11 30.49 -3.75
C GLY A 404 8.25 29.64 -5.01
N ASN A 405 7.77 30.14 -6.14
CA ASN A 405 7.79 29.43 -7.43
C ASN A 405 9.08 29.67 -8.24
N THR A 406 10.08 30.30 -7.64
CA THR A 406 11.38 30.57 -8.28
C THR A 406 12.49 29.95 -7.45
N ALA A 407 13.50 29.40 -8.11
CA ALA A 407 14.69 28.87 -7.49
C ALA A 407 15.95 29.42 -8.18
N SER A 408 17.06 29.43 -7.46
CA SER A 408 18.37 29.72 -8.05
C SER A 408 19.44 28.74 -7.60
N VAL A 409 20.29 28.33 -8.52
CA VAL A 409 21.38 27.37 -8.31
C VAL A 409 22.67 27.97 -8.87
N ILE A 410 23.78 27.79 -8.15
CA ILE A 410 25.10 28.24 -8.61
C ILE A 410 25.80 27.10 -9.34
N VAL A 411 26.29 27.36 -10.55
CA VAL A 411 27.10 26.42 -11.33
C VAL A 411 28.52 26.96 -11.46
N SER A 412 29.52 26.09 -11.32
CA SER A 412 30.93 26.43 -11.53
C SER A 412 31.71 25.24 -12.11
N PHE A 413 32.93 25.50 -12.58
CA PHE A 413 33.77 24.50 -13.27
C PHE A 413 35.20 24.40 -12.71
N PRO A 414 35.38 24.10 -11.41
CA PRO A 414 36.72 23.96 -10.83
C PRO A 414 37.43 22.68 -11.30
N PRO A 415 38.78 22.67 -11.35
CA PRO A 415 39.68 23.80 -11.12
C PRO A 415 39.94 24.65 -12.39
N ILE A 416 39.33 24.31 -13.53
CA ILE A 416 39.66 24.91 -14.83
C ILE A 416 39.26 26.38 -14.88
N TRP A 417 38.11 26.74 -14.31
CA TRP A 417 37.66 28.13 -14.19
C TRP A 417 37.26 28.47 -12.75
N PRO A 418 38.23 28.71 -11.85
CA PRO A 418 37.98 28.79 -10.41
C PRO A 418 37.13 30.01 -10.00
N ASN A 419 37.14 31.07 -10.81
CA ASN A 419 36.38 32.29 -10.56
C ASN A 419 35.10 32.36 -11.40
N HIS A 420 34.87 31.38 -12.29
CA HIS A 420 33.71 31.37 -13.17
C HIS A 420 32.50 30.79 -12.46
N LYS A 421 31.46 31.60 -12.30
CA LYS A 421 30.25 31.23 -11.60
C LYS A 421 29.03 31.69 -12.38
N LEU A 422 28.10 30.79 -12.56
CA LEU A 422 26.83 31.04 -13.21
C LEU A 422 25.71 30.96 -12.19
N LYS A 423 24.80 31.94 -12.21
CA LYS A 423 23.53 31.84 -11.52
C LYS A 423 22.47 31.32 -12.48
N VAL A 424 21.97 30.13 -12.21
CA VAL A 424 20.89 29.52 -12.97
C VAL A 424 19.59 29.76 -12.21
N THR A 425 18.64 30.44 -12.85
CA THR A 425 17.31 30.71 -12.30
C THR A 425 16.32 29.75 -12.94
N LEU A 426 15.46 29.17 -12.10
CA LEU A 426 14.42 28.25 -12.49
C LEU A 426 13.08 28.77 -11.98
N ASP A 427 12.03 28.57 -12.76
CA ASP A 427 10.66 28.80 -12.32
C ASP A 427 9.87 27.48 -12.38
N SER A 428 8.96 27.31 -11.42
CA SER A 428 8.03 26.19 -11.39
C SER A 428 6.87 26.47 -12.35
N ILE A 429 6.82 25.72 -13.45
CA ILE A 429 5.82 25.83 -14.52
C ILE A 429 5.09 24.50 -14.60
N ASN A 430 3.77 24.50 -14.36
CA ASN A 430 2.94 23.27 -14.32
C ASN A 430 3.51 22.20 -13.36
N ASN A 431 3.99 22.60 -12.19
CA ASN A 431 4.63 21.73 -11.18
C ASN A 431 5.97 21.11 -11.62
N GLU A 432 6.60 21.58 -12.70
CA GLU A 432 7.96 21.22 -13.10
C GLU A 432 8.90 22.42 -13.03
N TRP A 433 10.13 22.22 -12.55
CA TRP A 433 11.15 23.26 -12.61
C TRP A 433 11.72 23.36 -14.03
N LYS A 434 11.72 24.57 -14.61
CA LYS A 434 12.35 24.87 -15.89
C LYS A 434 13.37 25.98 -15.72
N ILE A 435 14.53 25.85 -16.37
CA ILE A 435 15.53 26.92 -16.42
C ILE A 435 14.97 28.05 -17.27
N THR A 436 14.81 29.22 -16.65
CA THR A 436 14.29 30.43 -17.29
C THR A 436 15.41 31.42 -17.59
N LYS A 437 16.53 31.38 -16.84
CA LYS A 437 17.65 32.30 -17.02
C LYS A 437 18.99 31.73 -16.58
N ILE A 438 20.06 32.03 -17.31
CA ILE A 438 21.44 31.75 -16.91
C ILE A 438 22.24 33.05 -17.01
N GLU A 439 22.85 33.46 -15.90
CA GLU A 439 23.62 34.70 -15.78
C GLU A 439 25.05 34.42 -15.33
N ASP A 440 26.02 35.06 -15.96
CA ASP A 440 27.37 35.13 -15.44
C ASP A 440 27.40 36.08 -14.22
N ILE A 441 27.91 35.58 -13.10
CA ILE A 441 28.08 36.33 -11.85
C ILE A 441 29.53 36.27 -11.35
N SER A 442 30.47 35.94 -12.24
CA SER A 442 31.89 35.83 -11.94
C SER A 442 32.43 37.16 -11.41
N GLU A 443 33.26 37.12 -10.36
CA GLU A 443 33.87 38.33 -9.80
C GLU A 443 34.76 39.01 -10.85
N GLY A 444 34.44 40.26 -11.20
CA GLY A 444 35.15 41.06 -12.22
C GLY A 444 34.43 41.17 -13.58
N SER A 445 33.21 40.67 -13.71
CA SER A 445 32.35 40.86 -14.89
C SER A 445 31.60 42.20 -14.86
N PHE A 446 32.33 43.29 -15.15
CA PHE A 446 31.92 44.51 -15.89
C PHE A 446 33.08 45.51 -15.92
#